data_AF-A0A954EYX3-F1
#
_entry.id   AF-A0A954EYX3-F1
#
_cell.length_a   1.000
_cell.length_b   1.000
_cell.length_c   1.000
_cell.angle_alpha   90.00
_cell.angle_beta   90.00
_cell.angle_gamma   90.00
#
_symmetry.space_group_name_H-M   'P 1'
#
loop_
_entity.id
_entity.type
_entity.pdbx_description
1 polymer ?
#
loop_
_entity_poly.entity_id
_entity_poly.type
_entity_poly.pdbx_seq_one_letter_code
_entity_poly.pdbx_strand_id
1 'polypeptide(L)'
;KRIIVISSCGTMQIDERKLQTFLRTTGALAICGYREYVDMLRSAAFELLLFDVLLSYSLTLQGVEAMKRKVEKVDRKLCRELGFRMVVRKNR
;
A
#
# COMPACT_ATOMS: atom_id res chain seq x y z
N LYS A 1 -11.37 6.41 9.71
CA LYS A 1 -10.91 6.11 8.33
C LYS A 1 -9.71 5.18 8.42
N ARG A 2 -9.49 4.25 7.48
CA ARG A 2 -8.47 3.20 7.62
C ARG A 2 -7.68 2.95 6.34
N ILE A 3 -6.42 2.56 6.50
CA ILE A 3 -5.55 1.98 5.48
C ILE A 3 -5.29 0.54 5.91
N ILE A 4 -5.39 -0.41 4.99
CA ILE A 4 -5.14 -1.83 5.27
C ILE A 4 -3.75 -2.18 4.75
N VAL A 5 -2.89 -2.67 5.63
CA VAL A 5 -1.55 -3.14 5.29
C VAL A 5 -1.55 -4.66 5.38
N ILE A 6 -1.14 -5.33 4.31
CA ILE A 6 -0.99 -6.78 4.25
C ILE A 6 0.49 -7.11 4.10
N SER A 7 1.09 -7.56 5.20
CA SER A 7 2.49 -8.02 5.25
C SER A 7 2.68 -9.45 4.73
N SER A 8 1.61 -10.11 4.27
CA SER A 8 1.69 -11.43 3.65
C SER A 8 2.18 -11.34 2.20
N CYS A 9 3.06 -12.27 1.83
CA CYS A 9 3.60 -12.41 0.48
C CYS A 9 2.51 -12.71 -0.55
N GLY A 10 2.66 -12.21 -1.77
CA GLY A 10 1.78 -12.53 -2.91
C GLY A 10 0.33 -12.03 -2.84
N THR A 11 -0.14 -11.54 -1.69
CA THR A 11 -1.56 -11.22 -1.50
C THR A 11 -2.05 -10.09 -2.40
N MET A 12 -1.15 -9.19 -2.83
CA MET A 12 -1.51 -8.08 -3.72
C MET A 12 -1.50 -8.45 -5.21
N GLN A 13 -1.25 -9.72 -5.56
CA GLN A 13 -1.40 -10.27 -6.92
C GLN A 13 -2.88 -10.50 -7.30
N ILE A 14 -3.78 -9.67 -6.77
CA ILE A 14 -5.20 -9.68 -7.03
C ILE A 14 -5.52 -8.61 -8.07
N ASP A 15 -6.49 -8.89 -8.95
CA ASP A 15 -7.00 -7.91 -9.90
C ASP A 15 -7.47 -6.62 -9.20
N GLU A 16 -7.17 -5.46 -9.78
CA GLU A 16 -7.49 -4.17 -9.15
C GLU A 16 -8.99 -4.00 -8.91
N ARG A 17 -9.86 -4.53 -9.78
CA ARG A 17 -11.32 -4.39 -9.63
C ARG A 17 -11.81 -5.07 -8.35
N LYS A 18 -11.26 -6.24 -8.03
CA LYS A 18 -11.55 -6.94 -6.77
C LYS A 18 -11.07 -6.14 -5.56
N LEU A 19 -9.87 -5.56 -5.63
CA LEU A 19 -9.35 -4.69 -4.57
C LEU A 19 -10.20 -3.42 -4.39
N GLN A 20 -10.67 -2.81 -5.48
CA GLN A 20 -11.57 -1.65 -5.41
C GLN A 20 -12.92 -2.01 -4.78
N THR A 21 -13.50 -3.16 -5.15
CA THR A 21 -14.72 -3.66 -4.49
C THR A 21 -14.48 -3.88 -3.00
N PHE A 22 -13.39 -4.54 -2.61
CA PHE A 22 -13.01 -4.72 -1.22
C PHE A 22 -12.88 -3.39 -0.46
N LEU A 23 -12.22 -2.38 -1.04
CA LEU A 23 -12.08 -1.06 -0.44
C LEU A 23 -13.41 -0.33 -0.26
N ARG A 24 -14.35 -0.48 -1.21
CA ARG A 24 -15.71 0.08 -1.09
C ARG A 24 -16.49 -0.65 -0.01
N THR A 25 -16.53 -1.98 -0.03
CA THR A 25 -17.24 -2.81 0.96
C THR A 25 -16.75 -2.55 2.37
N THR A 26 -15.43 -2.42 2.56
CA THR A 26 -14.84 -2.17 3.88
C THR A 26 -14.81 -0.68 4.26
N GLY A 27 -15.11 0.24 3.35
CA GLY A 27 -14.93 1.67 3.62
C GLY A 27 -13.48 2.10 3.87
N ALA A 28 -12.48 1.26 3.57
CA ALA A 28 -11.06 1.62 3.65
C ALA A 28 -10.67 2.62 2.55
N LEU A 29 -9.69 3.49 2.86
CA LEU A 29 -9.19 4.49 1.91
C LEU A 29 -8.16 3.90 0.95
N ALA A 30 -7.37 2.92 1.42
CA ALA A 30 -6.40 2.21 0.60
C ALA A 30 -6.07 0.85 1.21
N ILE A 31 -5.49 0.01 0.37
CA ILE A 31 -4.88 -1.27 0.73
C ILE A 31 -3.48 -1.33 0.11
N CYS A 32 -2.49 -1.81 0.86
CA CYS A 32 -1.15 -2.04 0.36
C CYS A 32 -0.53 -3.33 0.88
N GLY A 33 0.52 -3.78 0.21
CA GLY A 33 1.24 -5.01 0.52
C GLY A 33 2.08 -5.45 -0.69
N TYR A 34 2.38 -6.75 -0.76
CA TYR A 34 3.34 -7.28 -1.73
C TYR A 34 2.69 -8.20 -2.76
N ARG A 35 3.13 -8.10 -4.02
CA ARG A 35 2.72 -8.98 -5.13
C ARG A 35 3.55 -10.24 -5.26
N GLU A 36 4.73 -10.25 -4.66
CA GLU A 36 5.74 -11.28 -4.83
C GLU A 36 6.04 -11.95 -3.49
N TYR A 37 6.79 -13.05 -3.52
CA TYR A 37 7.39 -13.61 -2.33
C TYR A 37 8.59 -12.76 -1.93
N VAL A 38 8.60 -12.28 -0.70
CA VAL A 38 9.54 -11.25 -0.25
C VAL A 38 10.35 -11.78 0.92
N ASP A 39 11.64 -11.47 0.92
CA ASP A 39 12.49 -11.71 2.08
C ASP A 39 11.97 -10.92 3.31
N MET A 40 11.81 -11.62 4.43
CA MET A 40 11.18 -11.09 5.64
C MET A 40 11.91 -9.88 6.20
N LEU A 41 13.25 -9.87 6.19
CA LEU A 41 14.02 -8.76 6.73
C LEU A 41 13.89 -7.52 5.84
N ARG A 42 13.95 -7.70 4.52
CA ARG A 42 13.78 -6.61 3.56
C ARG A 42 12.38 -6.01 3.62
N SER A 43 11.34 -6.85 3.71
CA SER A 43 9.96 -6.36 3.84
C SER A 43 9.75 -5.62 5.15
N ALA A 44 10.29 -6.11 6.27
CA ALA A 44 10.19 -5.44 7.57
C ALA A 44 10.90 -4.07 7.56
N ALA A 45 12.10 -3.97 6.98
CA ALA A 45 12.82 -2.70 6.85
C ALA A 45 12.04 -1.70 5.98
N PHE A 46 11.44 -2.16 4.89
CA PHE A 46 10.58 -1.32 4.05
C PHE A 46 9.30 -0.88 4.79
N GLU A 47 8.71 -1.74 5.62
CA GLU A 47 7.52 -1.40 6.42
C GLU A 47 7.77 -0.26 7.40
N LEU A 48 8.97 -0.15 7.97
CA LEU A 48 9.34 0.99 8.80
C LEU A 48 9.29 2.31 8.01
N LEU A 49 9.81 2.32 6.79
CA LEU A 49 9.74 3.47 5.88
C LEU A 49 8.30 3.76 5.45
N LEU A 50 7.52 2.72 5.18
CA LEU A 50 6.10 2.84 4.86
C LEU A 50 5.36 3.52 6.03
N PHE A 51 5.55 3.06 7.26
CA PHE A 51 4.85 3.62 8.42
C PHE A 51 5.25 5.07 8.70
N ASP A 52 6.52 5.43 8.54
CA ASP A 52 6.96 6.84 8.62
C ASP A 52 6.17 7.73 7.64
N VAL A 53 6.00 7.27 6.40
CA VAL A 53 5.18 7.98 5.40
C VAL A 53 3.70 7.99 5.79
N LEU A 54 3.12 6.87 6.21
CA LEU A 54 1.69 6.79 6.52
C LEU A 54 1.30 7.69 7.72
N LEU A 55 2.19 7.83 8.70
CA LEU A 55 1.97 8.68 9.88
C LEU A 55 2.13 10.18 9.58
N SER A 56 2.79 10.54 8.48
CA SER A 56 3.11 11.93 8.12
C SER A 56 2.01 12.66 7.33
N TYR A 57 0.91 12.00 6.98
CA TYR A 57 -0.13 12.54 6.09
C TYR A 57 -1.54 12.37 6.67
N SER A 58 -2.47 13.21 6.22
CA SER A 58 -3.87 13.12 6.65
C SER A 58 -4.55 11.87 6.10
N LEU A 59 -5.42 11.25 6.90
CA LEU A 59 -6.28 10.14 6.48
C LEU A 59 -7.47 10.66 5.64
N THR A 60 -7.17 11.16 4.45
CA THR A 60 -8.13 11.57 3.41
C THR A 60 -7.76 10.90 2.09
N LEU A 61 -8.66 10.85 1.10
CA LEU A 61 -8.29 10.27 -0.22
C LEU A 61 -7.13 11.02 -0.87
N GLN A 62 -7.12 12.35 -0.76
CA GLN A 62 -6.03 13.20 -1.25
C GLN A 62 -4.72 12.93 -0.50
N GLY A 63 -4.80 12.82 0.84
CA GLY A 63 -3.65 12.50 1.68
C GLY A 63 -3.08 11.13 1.36
N VAL A 64 -3.92 10.11 1.17
CA VAL A 64 -3.50 8.75 0.82
C VAL A 64 -2.91 8.65 -0.59
N GLU A 65 -3.44 9.42 -1.56
CA GLU A 65 -2.81 9.52 -2.88
C GLU A 65 -1.44 10.21 -2.79
N ALA A 66 -1.27 11.18 -1.89
CA ALA A 66 0.02 11.79 -1.62
C ALA A 66 0.99 10.82 -0.93
N MET A 67 0.53 10.00 0.02
CA MET A 67 1.30 8.92 0.64
C MET A 67 1.81 7.95 -0.42
N LYS A 68 0.94 7.46 -1.32
CA LYS A 68 1.32 6.55 -2.42
C LYS A 68 2.48 7.12 -3.24
N ARG A 69 2.36 8.37 -3.69
CA ARG A 69 3.42 9.06 -4.43
C ARG A 69 4.70 9.25 -3.62
N LYS A 70 4.60 9.46 -2.31
CA LYS A 70 5.76 9.61 -1.42
C LYS A 70 6.48 8.28 -1.23
N VAL A 71 5.77 7.19 -0.94
CA VAL A 71 6.35 5.84 -0.81
C VAL A 71 7.12 5.45 -2.07
N GLU A 72 6.52 5.65 -3.25
CA GLU A 72 7.18 5.36 -4.53
C GLU A 72 8.46 6.20 -4.77
N LYS A 73 8.58 7.37 -4.13
CA LYS A 73 9.75 8.25 -4.21
C LYS A 73 10.82 7.95 -3.16
N VAL A 74 10.44 7.43 -1.99
CA VAL A 74 11.38 7.11 -0.90
C VAL A 74 12.38 6.07 -1.36
N ASP A 75 11.90 4.98 -1.97
CA ASP A 75 12.77 4.01 -2.62
C ASP A 75 12.04 3.28 -3.74
N ARG A 76 12.13 3.84 -4.95
CA ARG A 76 11.51 3.28 -6.15
C ARG A 76 12.11 1.92 -6.53
N LYS A 77 13.38 1.67 -6.18
CA LYS A 77 14.04 0.40 -6.49
C LYS A 77 13.49 -0.68 -5.57
N LEU A 78 13.48 -0.43 -4.26
CA LEU A 78 12.95 -1.34 -3.26
C LEU A 78 11.46 -1.63 -3.47
N CYS A 79 10.64 -0.61 -3.77
CA CYS A 79 9.23 -0.83 -4.11
C CYS A 79 9.05 -1.81 -5.29
N ARG A 80 9.93 -1.74 -6.29
CA ARG A 80 9.90 -2.65 -7.45
C ARG A 80 10.39 -4.04 -7.08
N GLU A 81 11.50 -4.14 -6.37
CA GLU A 81 12.10 -5.42 -5.96
C GLU A 81 11.21 -6.23 -5.01
N LEU A 82 10.48 -5.55 -4.12
CA LEU A 82 9.53 -6.22 -3.20
C LEU A 82 8.16 -6.47 -3.86
N GLY A 83 7.97 -6.02 -5.10
CA GLY A 83 6.66 -6.03 -5.75
C GLY A 83 5.59 -5.26 -4.97
N PHE A 84 5.98 -4.22 -4.21
CA PHE A 84 5.07 -3.43 -3.39
C PHE A 84 3.99 -2.77 -4.25
N ARG A 85 2.75 -2.82 -3.75
CA ARG A 85 1.60 -2.22 -4.40
C ARG A 85 0.75 -1.52 -3.37
N MET A 86 0.34 -0.30 -3.68
CA MET A 86 -0.70 0.42 -2.96
C MET A 86 -1.84 0.78 -3.92
N VAL A 87 -3.06 0.44 -3.54
CA VAL A 87 -4.29 0.77 -4.27
C VAL A 87 -5.12 1.71 -3.42
N VAL A 88 -5.40 2.90 -3.96
CA VAL A 88 -6.26 3.92 -3.34
C VAL A 88 -7.69 3.74 -3.84
N ARG A 89 -8.66 3.88 -2.94
CA ARG A 89 -10.08 3.75 -3.28
C ARG A 89 -10.48 4.85 -4.26
N LYS A 90 -11.11 4.45 -5.37
CA LYS A 90 -11.68 5.38 -6.34
C LYS A 90 -13.03 5.90 -5.85
N ASN A 91 -13.36 7.16 -6.19
CA ASN A 91 -14.66 7.79 -5.89
C ASN A 91 -15.81 7.32 -6.81
N ARG A 92 -15.72 6.12 -7.40
CA ARG A 92 -16.74 5.53 -8.27
C ARG A 92 -17.16 4.16 -7.75
#